data_AF-A0A531KNY6-F1
#
_entry.id   AF-A0A531KNY6-F1
#
_cell.length_a   1.000
_cell.length_b   1.000
_cell.length_c   1.000
_cell.angle_alpha   90.00
_cell.angle_beta   90.00
_cell.angle_gamma   90.00
#
_symmetry.space_group_name_H-M   'P 1'
#
loop_
_entity.id
_entity.type
_entity.pdbx_description
1 polymer ?
#
loop_
_entity_poly.entity_id
_entity_poly.type
_entity_poly.pdbx_seq_one_letter_code
_entity_poly.pdbx_strand_id
1 'polypeptide(L)'
;LVDSVEVVVVALPGYGHKFAFDAIAPHVRSDQTVIISSHASFGALYLSRELAAHGVMATIIAWGTTVVAGRQKGQAEVNVSTVRKKVDIATVPHARSTEGMALCEKLFGDRFVDRGSLMAIAVSNLNPQNHMGIALCNLTRMERGETWSQGQNVTPKVGRLLEQLDEERLAIAAALGQDVRTIFQHFHLSFHVPLASISQMNQAMHEAGNGGQGPTTADSRYVLE
;
A
#
# COMPACT_ATOMS: atom_id res chain seq x y z
N LEU A 1 12.45 -11.76 20.66
CA LEU A 1 11.81 -11.95 19.33
C LEU A 1 12.59 -11.23 18.24
N VAL A 2 12.87 -9.93 18.41
CA VAL A 2 13.62 -9.11 17.44
C VAL A 2 14.85 -8.44 18.05
N ASP A 3 15.25 -8.85 19.25
CA ASP A 3 16.29 -8.21 20.07
C ASP A 3 17.72 -8.41 19.59
N SER A 4 17.97 -9.26 18.59
CA SER A 4 19.30 -9.52 18.02
C SER A 4 19.54 -8.94 16.63
N VAL A 5 18.58 -8.18 16.08
CA VAL A 5 18.69 -7.58 14.73
C VAL A 5 18.85 -6.06 14.77
N GLU A 6 19.25 -5.47 13.65
CA GLU A 6 19.31 -4.01 13.47
C GLU A 6 18.04 -3.47 12.78
N VAL A 7 17.43 -4.28 11.90
CA VAL A 7 16.27 -3.89 11.09
C VAL A 7 15.21 -4.99 11.12
N VAL A 8 13.96 -4.60 11.36
CA VAL A 8 12.78 -5.46 11.27
C VAL A 8 11.93 -5.00 10.09
N VAL A 9 11.60 -5.90 9.17
CA VAL A 9 10.70 -5.61 8.04
C VAL A 9 9.37 -6.31 8.27
N VAL A 10 8.31 -5.54 8.52
CA VAL A 10 6.95 -6.04 8.61
C VAL A 10 6.35 -6.05 7.20
N ALA A 11 6.27 -7.25 6.61
CA ALA A 11 5.74 -7.49 5.27
C ALA A 11 4.46 -8.33 5.34
N LEU A 12 3.47 -7.81 6.06
CA LEU A 12 2.15 -8.42 6.23
C LEU A 12 1.07 -7.56 5.55
N PRO A 13 -0.08 -8.13 5.21
CA PRO A 13 -1.27 -7.36 4.90
C PRO A 13 -1.72 -6.46 6.06
N GLY A 14 -2.54 -5.45 5.78
CA GLY A 14 -2.96 -4.44 6.77
C GLY A 14 -3.61 -5.05 8.02
N TYR A 15 -4.43 -6.09 7.87
CA TYR A 15 -5.07 -6.78 8.98
C TYR A 15 -4.08 -7.51 9.91
N GLY A 16 -2.87 -7.84 9.43
CA GLY A 16 -1.83 -8.49 10.22
C GLY A 16 -0.93 -7.53 10.99
N HIS A 17 -0.99 -6.23 10.68
CA HIS A 17 -0.10 -5.22 11.25
C HIS A 17 -0.22 -5.12 12.77
N LYS A 18 -1.43 -4.95 13.30
CA LYS A 18 -1.63 -4.77 14.76
C LYS A 18 -1.06 -5.94 15.55
N PHE A 19 -1.40 -7.18 15.14
CA PHE A 19 -0.88 -8.39 15.78
C PHE A 19 0.65 -8.42 15.79
N ALA A 20 1.29 -8.11 14.66
CA ALA A 20 2.75 -8.09 14.58
C ALA A 20 3.36 -6.97 15.43
N PHE A 21 2.78 -5.77 15.41
CA PHE A 21 3.26 -4.62 16.18
C PHE A 21 3.19 -4.89 17.68
N ASP A 22 2.06 -5.41 18.17
CA ASP A 22 1.88 -5.78 19.58
C ASP A 22 2.90 -6.83 20.02
N ALA A 23 3.20 -7.81 19.15
CA ALA A 23 4.15 -8.87 19.45
C ALA A 23 5.61 -8.39 19.50
N ILE A 24 6.00 -7.44 18.64
CA ILE A 24 7.40 -6.97 18.59
C ILE A 24 7.67 -5.82 19.56
N ALA A 25 6.67 -5.00 19.90
CA ALA A 25 6.87 -3.77 20.68
C ALA A 25 7.65 -3.96 21.99
N PRO A 26 7.42 -5.02 22.81
CA PRO A 26 8.18 -5.24 24.04
C PRO A 26 9.66 -5.61 23.84
N HIS A 27 10.05 -5.92 22.60
CA HIS A 27 11.39 -6.41 22.25
C HIS A 27 12.18 -5.45 21.37
N VAL A 28 11.56 -4.40 20.85
CA VAL A 28 12.23 -3.40 20.01
C VAL A 28 13.10 -2.50 20.88
N ARG A 29 14.30 -2.20 20.40
CA ARG A 29 15.26 -1.28 21.04
C ARG A 29 15.33 0.04 20.26
N SER A 30 15.76 1.11 20.94
CA SER A 30 15.84 2.46 20.35
C SER A 30 16.86 2.59 19.21
N ASP A 31 17.84 1.69 19.11
CA ASP A 31 18.85 1.64 18.05
C ASP A 31 18.36 0.88 16.80
N GLN A 32 17.19 0.25 16.85
CA GLN A 32 16.65 -0.50 15.72
C GLN A 32 15.81 0.37 14.79
N THR A 33 15.63 -0.15 13.57
CA THR A 33 14.66 0.39 12.61
C THR A 33 13.57 -0.63 12.28
N VAL A 34 12.31 -0.20 12.30
CA VAL A 34 11.17 -0.99 11.81
C VAL A 34 10.68 -0.43 10.49
N ILE A 35 10.70 -1.26 9.44
CA ILE A 35 10.14 -0.93 8.13
C ILE A 35 8.76 -1.58 8.00
N ILE A 36 7.75 -0.79 7.64
CA ILE A 36 6.40 -1.27 7.35
C ILE A 36 6.21 -1.27 5.83
N SER A 37 6.25 -2.46 5.23
CA SER A 37 6.10 -2.66 3.79
C SER A 37 4.61 -2.68 3.44
N SER A 38 4.13 -1.66 2.72
CA SER A 38 2.70 -1.41 2.48
C SER A 38 1.95 -0.94 3.74
N HIS A 39 2.42 0.16 4.32
CA HIS A 39 1.78 0.86 5.41
C HIS A 39 0.31 1.19 5.10
N ALA A 40 -0.54 0.96 6.10
CA ALA A 40 -1.98 1.20 6.06
C ALA A 40 -2.44 1.72 7.44
N SER A 41 -3.55 2.45 7.45
CA SER A 41 -4.29 2.83 8.68
C SER A 41 -3.41 3.45 9.78
N PHE A 42 -2.45 4.30 9.39
CA PHE A 42 -1.48 4.92 10.31
C PHE A 42 -0.72 3.91 11.21
N GLY A 43 -0.43 2.70 10.71
CA GLY A 43 0.29 1.66 11.47
C GLY A 43 1.60 2.12 12.12
N ALA A 44 2.38 2.96 11.44
CA ALA A 44 3.58 3.59 12.01
C ALA A 44 3.29 4.48 13.24
N LEU A 45 2.19 5.23 13.26
CA LEU A 45 1.78 6.01 14.42
C LEU A 45 1.34 5.10 15.57
N TYR A 46 0.59 4.04 15.25
CA TYR A 46 0.22 3.02 16.22
C TYR A 46 1.46 2.40 16.87
N LEU A 47 2.39 1.87 16.05
CA LEU A 47 3.62 1.26 16.55
C LEU A 47 4.46 2.26 17.35
N SER A 48 4.58 3.52 16.90
CA SER A 48 5.29 4.56 17.65
C SER A 48 4.70 4.78 19.05
N ARG A 49 3.37 4.68 19.21
CA ARG A 49 2.71 4.80 20.52
C ARG A 49 2.95 3.57 21.39
N GLU A 50 2.88 2.38 20.82
CA GLU A 50 3.18 1.14 21.55
C GLU A 50 4.64 1.13 22.04
N LEU A 51 5.60 1.51 21.20
CA LEU A 51 7.00 1.63 21.60
C LEU A 51 7.19 2.67 22.71
N ALA A 52 6.54 3.81 22.60
CA ALA A 52 6.60 4.86 23.62
C ALA A 52 6.04 4.38 24.97
N ALA A 53 5.00 3.54 24.98
CA ALA A 53 4.47 2.93 26.20
C ALA A 53 5.49 2.00 26.90
N HIS A 54 6.46 1.47 26.15
CA HIS A 54 7.61 0.71 26.66
C HIS A 54 8.84 1.59 26.93
N GLY A 55 8.74 2.92 26.81
CA GLY A 55 9.87 3.85 27.00
C GLY A 55 10.89 3.82 25.84
N VAL A 56 10.50 3.29 24.68
CA VAL A 56 11.36 3.15 23.50
C VAL A 56 10.95 4.16 22.42
N MET A 57 11.95 4.80 21.82
CA MET A 57 11.76 5.56 20.58
C MET A 57 12.71 5.00 19.52
N ALA A 58 12.17 4.17 18.64
CA ALA A 58 12.90 3.59 17.51
C ALA A 58 12.53 4.31 16.20
N THR A 59 13.35 4.14 15.18
CA THR A 59 13.05 4.64 13.83
C THR A 59 12.01 3.73 13.16
N ILE A 60 10.92 4.30 12.65
CA ILE A 60 9.89 3.58 11.89
C ILE A 60 9.80 4.18 10.49
N ILE A 61 9.95 3.35 9.47
CA ILE A 61 9.85 3.77 8.06
C ILE A 61 8.59 3.17 7.47
N ALA A 62 7.65 4.02 7.06
CA ALA A 62 6.40 3.62 6.43
C ALA A 62 6.54 3.70 4.91
N TRP A 63 6.37 2.58 4.22
CA TRP A 63 6.30 2.56 2.76
C TRP A 63 4.84 2.57 2.32
N GLY A 64 4.47 3.46 1.40
CA GLY A 64 3.09 3.54 0.90
C GLY A 64 2.63 2.33 0.09
N THR A 65 3.55 1.47 -0.34
CA THR A 65 3.26 0.20 -1.01
C THR A 65 4.44 -0.76 -0.87
N THR A 66 4.31 -1.97 -1.40
CA THR A 66 5.41 -2.96 -1.46
C THR A 66 6.45 -2.56 -2.51
N VAL A 67 7.73 -2.90 -2.32
CA VAL A 67 8.76 -2.70 -3.37
C VAL A 67 8.58 -3.68 -4.53
N VAL A 68 8.11 -4.89 -4.24
CA VAL A 68 7.93 -5.96 -5.22
C VAL A 68 6.48 -6.39 -5.32
N ALA A 69 6.09 -6.87 -6.50
CA ALA A 69 4.90 -7.67 -6.68
C ALA A 69 5.32 -9.06 -7.18
N GLY A 70 4.64 -10.09 -6.70
CA GLY A 70 4.99 -11.46 -7.03
C GLY A 70 3.97 -12.45 -6.48
N ARG A 71 4.17 -13.72 -6.81
CA ARG A 71 3.36 -14.82 -6.30
C ARG A 71 4.28 -15.93 -5.80
N GLN A 72 3.89 -16.53 -4.68
CA GLN A 72 4.52 -17.75 -4.20
C GLN A 72 4.30 -18.89 -5.21
N LYS A 73 5.36 -19.64 -5.52
CA LYS A 73 5.35 -20.82 -6.41
C LYS A 73 5.50 -22.11 -5.62
N GLY A 74 6.18 -22.05 -4.48
CA GLY A 74 6.35 -23.16 -3.53
C GLY A 74 6.75 -22.65 -2.15
N GLN A 75 7.05 -23.53 -1.21
CA GLN A 75 7.40 -23.13 0.16
C GLN A 75 8.63 -22.22 0.25
N ALA A 76 9.61 -22.39 -0.65
CA ALA A 76 10.83 -21.60 -0.69
C ALA A 76 11.08 -20.94 -2.06
N GLU A 77 10.03 -20.81 -2.89
CA GLU A 77 10.14 -20.25 -4.23
C GLU A 77 9.06 -19.19 -4.46
N VAL A 78 9.48 -18.04 -4.98
CA VAL A 78 8.61 -16.94 -5.37
C VAL A 78 8.94 -16.49 -6.79
N ASN A 79 7.90 -16.16 -7.56
CA ASN A 79 8.05 -15.44 -8.81
C ASN A 79 7.84 -13.95 -8.55
N VAL A 80 8.86 -13.13 -8.83
CA VAL A 80 8.77 -11.67 -8.76
C VAL A 80 8.39 -11.15 -10.14
N SER A 81 7.16 -10.67 -10.29
CA SER A 81 6.65 -10.13 -11.56
C SER A 81 7.02 -8.67 -11.76
N THR A 82 7.23 -7.93 -10.67
CA THR A 82 7.49 -6.48 -10.74
C THR A 82 8.40 -6.04 -9.60
N VAL A 83 9.38 -5.21 -9.93
CA VAL A 83 10.16 -4.42 -8.97
C VAL A 83 9.86 -2.95 -9.25
N ARG A 84 9.27 -2.25 -8.29
CA ARG A 84 8.85 -0.85 -8.49
C ARG A 84 10.07 0.06 -8.58
N LYS A 85 10.03 1.02 -9.52
CA LYS A 85 11.10 2.00 -9.73
C LYS A 85 11.16 3.05 -8.62
N LYS A 86 10.00 3.48 -8.11
CA LYS A 86 9.87 4.46 -7.03
C LYS A 86 8.74 4.07 -6.08
N VAL A 87 8.98 4.16 -4.78
CA VAL A 87 8.08 3.89 -3.66
C VAL A 87 8.13 5.08 -2.72
N ASP A 88 6.96 5.61 -2.39
CA ASP A 88 6.85 6.74 -1.48
C ASP A 88 7.03 6.27 -0.03
N ILE A 89 7.85 6.99 0.73
CA ILE A 89 8.13 6.68 2.14
C ILE A 89 7.97 7.90 3.03
N ALA A 90 7.76 7.65 4.33
CA ALA A 90 7.94 8.65 5.37
C ALA A 90 8.51 7.97 6.62
N THR A 91 9.33 8.71 7.37
CA THR A 91 9.99 8.21 8.58
C THR A 91 9.43 8.87 9.84
N VAL A 92 9.27 8.09 10.90
CA VAL A 92 8.88 8.52 12.24
C VAL A 92 9.97 8.12 13.23
N PRO A 93 10.51 9.06 14.03
CA PRO A 93 10.28 10.51 13.97
C PRO A 93 10.85 11.14 12.69
N HIS A 94 10.26 12.24 12.23
CA HIS A 94 10.69 12.93 10.99
C HIS A 94 12.17 13.34 11.00
N ALA A 95 12.73 13.64 12.18
CA ALA A 95 14.15 13.97 12.33
C ALA A 95 15.11 12.85 11.85
N ARG A 96 14.61 11.62 11.68
CA ARG A 96 15.36 10.46 11.17
C ARG A 96 15.13 10.22 9.66
N SER A 97 14.48 11.13 8.94
CA SER A 97 14.11 10.96 7.52
C SER A 97 15.31 10.67 6.62
N THR A 98 16.39 11.45 6.74
CA THR A 98 17.61 11.24 5.96
C THR A 98 18.26 9.88 6.23
N GLU A 99 18.34 9.47 7.49
CA GLU A 99 18.88 8.16 7.88
C GLU A 99 17.98 7.02 7.35
N GLY A 100 16.66 7.18 7.45
CA GLY A 100 15.69 6.21 6.97
C GLY A 100 15.72 6.04 5.44
N MET A 101 15.86 7.14 4.70
CA MET A 101 16.06 7.11 3.25
C MET A 101 17.34 6.36 2.89
N ALA A 102 18.47 6.74 3.49
CA ALA A 102 19.75 6.09 3.23
C ALA A 102 19.73 4.58 3.57
N LEU A 103 19.04 4.18 4.64
CA LEU A 103 18.87 2.77 4.98
C LEU A 103 18.05 2.03 3.92
N CYS A 104 16.94 2.62 3.44
CA CYS A 104 16.12 2.01 2.40
C CYS A 104 16.91 1.87 1.09
N GLU A 105 17.68 2.89 0.70
CA GLU A 105 18.55 2.84 -0.47
C GLU A 105 19.66 1.80 -0.32
N LYS A 106 20.27 1.68 0.87
CA LYS A 106 21.28 0.66 1.14
C LYS A 106 20.72 -0.76 1.00
N LEU A 107 19.51 -1.00 1.51
CA LEU A 107 18.91 -2.34 1.55
C LEU A 107 18.24 -2.72 0.23
N PHE A 108 17.60 -1.76 -0.45
CA PHE A 108 16.73 -2.03 -1.59
C PHE A 108 17.02 -1.12 -2.80
N GLY A 109 18.14 -0.40 -2.83
CA GLY A 109 18.59 0.49 -3.91
C GLY A 109 17.80 1.78 -4.07
N ASP A 110 18.21 2.62 -5.04
CA ASP A 110 17.54 3.90 -5.37
C ASP A 110 16.13 3.69 -5.94
N ARG A 111 15.18 3.51 -5.03
CA ARG A 111 13.77 3.24 -5.33
C ARG A 111 12.83 4.01 -4.44
N PHE A 112 13.29 4.96 -3.64
CA PHE A 112 12.46 5.61 -2.64
C PHE A 112 12.35 7.11 -2.87
N VAL A 113 11.22 7.68 -2.44
CA VAL A 113 10.97 9.12 -2.46
C VAL A 113 10.40 9.48 -1.09
N ASP A 114 11.12 10.33 -0.36
CA ASP A 114 10.62 10.82 0.93
C ASP A 114 9.49 11.82 0.67
N ARG A 115 8.35 11.58 1.31
CA ARG A 115 7.20 12.47 1.28
C ARG A 115 7.11 13.34 2.52
N GLY A 116 8.05 13.20 3.45
CA GLY A 116 8.19 14.01 4.65
C GLY A 116 7.15 13.73 5.74
N SER A 117 5.97 13.23 5.39
CA SER A 117 4.85 13.03 6.32
C SER A 117 4.14 11.69 6.12
N LEU A 118 3.80 11.03 7.23
CA LEU A 118 2.90 9.89 7.21
C LEU A 118 1.52 10.24 6.61
N MET A 119 1.09 11.50 6.74
CA MET A 119 -0.16 11.96 6.14
C MET A 119 -0.11 11.85 4.62
N ALA A 120 1.00 12.30 4.01
CA ALA A 120 1.23 12.18 2.58
C ALA A 120 1.15 10.72 2.12
N ILE A 121 1.72 9.79 2.89
CA ILE A 121 1.66 8.35 2.61
C ILE A 121 0.23 7.83 2.69
N ALA A 122 -0.51 8.19 3.74
CA ALA A 122 -1.89 7.74 3.95
C ALA A 122 -2.82 8.20 2.82
N VAL A 123 -2.77 9.48 2.43
CA VAL A 123 -3.66 10.03 1.40
C VAL A 123 -3.19 9.76 -0.03
N SER A 124 -1.94 9.30 -0.24
CA SER A 124 -1.44 8.91 -1.57
C SER A 124 -1.86 7.50 -1.99
N ASN A 125 -2.25 6.65 -1.03
CA ASN A 125 -2.62 5.27 -1.32
C ASN A 125 -4.05 5.22 -1.87
N LEU A 126 -4.20 4.90 -3.16
CA LEU A 126 -5.51 4.76 -3.81
C LEU A 126 -6.17 3.40 -3.61
N ASN A 127 -5.44 2.41 -3.08
CA ASN A 127 -5.94 1.05 -2.99
C ASN A 127 -7.22 0.93 -2.16
N PRO A 128 -7.34 1.55 -0.95
CA PRO A 128 -8.54 1.40 -0.14
C PRO A 128 -9.81 1.86 -0.86
N GLN A 129 -9.84 3.08 -1.42
CA GLN A 129 -11.05 3.54 -2.09
C GLN A 129 -11.32 2.79 -3.40
N ASN A 130 -10.27 2.41 -4.15
CA ASN A 130 -10.44 1.70 -5.41
C ASN A 130 -10.95 0.27 -5.19
N HIS A 131 -10.36 -0.46 -4.25
CA HIS A 131 -10.79 -1.81 -3.91
C HIS A 131 -12.21 -1.80 -3.35
N MET A 132 -12.55 -0.84 -2.49
CA MET A 132 -13.91 -0.66 -1.98
C MET A 132 -14.90 -0.43 -3.13
N GLY A 133 -14.63 0.52 -4.03
CA GLY A 133 -15.54 0.82 -5.14
C GLY A 133 -15.71 -0.36 -6.11
N ILE A 134 -14.63 -1.11 -6.38
CA ILE A 134 -14.66 -2.32 -7.20
C ILE A 134 -15.46 -3.44 -6.52
N ALA A 135 -15.23 -3.68 -5.22
CA ALA A 135 -15.93 -4.71 -4.47
C ALA A 135 -17.42 -4.40 -4.36
N LEU A 136 -17.78 -3.16 -4.02
CA LEU A 136 -19.18 -2.72 -3.91
C LEU A 136 -19.95 -2.95 -5.22
N CYS A 137 -19.34 -2.59 -6.36
CA CYS A 137 -19.97 -2.75 -7.67
C CYS A 137 -20.03 -4.20 -8.17
N ASN A 138 -19.33 -5.13 -7.52
CA ASN A 138 -19.25 -6.54 -7.91
C ASN A 138 -19.63 -7.49 -6.77
N LEU A 139 -20.26 -6.99 -5.70
CA LEU A 139 -20.52 -7.74 -4.48
C LEU A 139 -21.31 -9.03 -4.74
N THR A 140 -22.33 -8.98 -5.59
CA THR A 140 -23.13 -10.17 -5.92
C THR A 140 -22.32 -11.24 -6.66
N ARG A 141 -21.32 -10.86 -7.46
CA ARG A 141 -20.39 -11.82 -8.09
C ARG A 141 -19.51 -12.49 -7.04
N MET A 142 -19.09 -11.72 -6.04
CA MET A 142 -18.31 -12.22 -4.89
C MET A 142 -19.15 -13.20 -4.06
N GLU A 143 -20.41 -12.87 -3.74
CA GLU A 143 -21.31 -13.77 -3.00
C GLU A 143 -21.62 -15.07 -3.77
N ARG A 144 -21.65 -14.98 -5.10
CA ARG A 144 -21.88 -16.13 -5.98
C ARG A 144 -20.62 -16.95 -6.27
N GLY A 145 -19.45 -16.54 -5.76
CA GLY A 145 -18.19 -17.23 -6.00
C GLY A 145 -17.76 -17.26 -7.47
N GLU A 146 -18.15 -16.25 -8.25
CA GLU A 146 -17.89 -16.25 -9.68
C GLU A 146 -16.40 -16.06 -9.98
N THR A 147 -15.92 -16.64 -11.08
CA THR A 147 -14.62 -16.27 -11.65
C THR A 147 -14.81 -15.08 -12.59
N TRP A 148 -14.26 -13.92 -12.24
CA TRP A 148 -14.45 -12.69 -13.01
C TRP A 148 -13.16 -11.85 -13.07
N SER A 149 -12.96 -11.16 -14.20
CA SER A 149 -11.83 -10.25 -14.36
C SER A 149 -12.11 -8.90 -13.71
N GLN A 150 -11.18 -8.42 -12.89
CA GLN A 150 -11.30 -7.11 -12.25
C GLN A 150 -11.36 -5.99 -13.29
N GLY A 151 -10.35 -5.88 -14.16
CA GLY A 151 -10.27 -4.81 -15.15
C GLY A 151 -11.49 -4.78 -16.09
N GLN A 152 -11.94 -5.95 -16.55
CA GLN A 152 -13.13 -6.04 -17.41
C GLN A 152 -14.40 -5.51 -16.74
N ASN A 153 -14.55 -5.73 -15.43
CA ASN A 153 -15.73 -5.33 -14.66
C ASN A 153 -15.65 -3.88 -14.12
N VAL A 154 -14.57 -3.14 -14.40
CA VAL A 154 -14.56 -1.67 -14.26
C VAL A 154 -15.23 -1.06 -15.51
N THR A 155 -16.55 -1.19 -15.58
CA THR A 155 -17.39 -0.66 -16.66
C THR A 155 -17.48 0.88 -16.60
N PRO A 156 -18.01 1.58 -17.63
CA PRO A 156 -17.99 3.05 -17.65
C PRO A 156 -18.65 3.73 -16.44
N LYS A 157 -19.70 3.15 -15.87
CA LYS A 157 -20.33 3.70 -14.64
C LYS A 157 -19.48 3.46 -13.40
N VAL A 158 -18.85 2.28 -13.29
CA VAL A 158 -17.94 1.94 -12.20
C VAL A 158 -16.69 2.83 -12.27
N GLY A 159 -16.12 3.02 -13.46
CA GLY A 159 -14.99 3.93 -13.69
C GLY A 159 -15.30 5.35 -13.20
N ARG A 160 -16.47 5.91 -13.56
CA ARG A 160 -16.88 7.24 -13.07
C ARG A 160 -17.05 7.30 -11.55
N LEU A 161 -17.57 6.24 -10.92
CA LEU A 161 -17.63 6.18 -9.46
C LEU A 161 -16.23 6.26 -8.83
N LEU A 162 -15.27 5.50 -9.37
CA LEU A 162 -13.89 5.52 -8.90
C LEU A 162 -13.22 6.89 -9.10
N GLU A 163 -13.51 7.55 -10.22
CA GLU A 163 -13.05 8.92 -10.50
C GLU A 163 -13.60 9.93 -9.48
N GLN A 164 -14.89 9.85 -9.13
CA GLN A 164 -15.50 10.72 -8.11
C GLN A 164 -14.98 10.44 -6.69
N LEU A 165 -14.77 9.18 -6.33
CA LEU A 165 -14.11 8.83 -5.07
C LEU A 165 -12.68 9.37 -5.01
N ASP A 166 -11.98 9.44 -6.15
CA ASP A 166 -10.67 10.07 -6.21
C ASP A 166 -10.73 11.58 -6.01
N GLU A 167 -11.75 12.27 -6.55
CA GLU A 167 -11.96 13.70 -6.30
C GLU A 167 -12.15 14.00 -4.81
N GLU A 168 -12.91 13.17 -4.08
CA GLU A 168 -13.05 13.29 -2.62
C GLU A 168 -11.70 13.11 -1.91
N ARG A 169 -10.91 12.10 -2.30
CA ARG A 169 -9.57 11.89 -1.76
C ARG A 169 -8.64 13.07 -2.03
N LEU A 170 -8.67 13.63 -3.24
CA LEU A 170 -7.87 14.80 -3.62
C LEU A 170 -8.28 16.03 -2.80
N ALA A 171 -9.57 16.24 -2.55
CA ALA A 171 -10.05 17.31 -1.69
C ALA A 171 -9.55 17.16 -0.25
N ILE A 172 -9.55 15.93 0.29
CA ILE A 172 -8.97 15.63 1.62
C ILE A 172 -7.46 15.91 1.62
N ALA A 173 -6.72 15.45 0.61
CA ALA A 173 -5.29 15.68 0.49
C ALA A 173 -4.97 17.19 0.45
N ALA A 174 -5.71 17.96 -0.35
CA ALA A 174 -5.56 19.41 -0.44
C ALA A 174 -5.84 20.11 0.89
N ALA A 175 -6.90 19.72 1.61
CA ALA A 175 -7.21 20.25 2.95
C ALA A 175 -6.11 19.96 3.98
N LEU A 176 -5.33 18.89 3.76
CA LEU A 176 -4.17 18.51 4.58
C LEU A 176 -2.83 19.08 4.06
N GLY A 177 -2.87 19.96 3.06
CA GLY A 177 -1.69 20.57 2.44
C GLY A 177 -0.81 19.57 1.71
N GLN A 178 -1.37 18.45 1.23
CA GLN A 178 -0.66 17.41 0.49
C GLN A 178 -0.99 17.50 -1.00
N ASP A 179 0.04 17.40 -1.83
CA ASP A 179 -0.11 17.18 -3.28
C ASP A 179 0.15 15.71 -3.58
N VAL A 180 -0.84 15.04 -4.17
CA VAL A 180 -0.83 13.59 -4.39
C VAL A 180 -1.32 13.27 -5.80
N ARG A 181 -0.84 12.15 -6.34
CA ARG A 181 -1.19 11.72 -7.70
C ARG A 181 -2.69 11.44 -7.82
N THR A 182 -3.26 11.72 -8.98
CA THR A 182 -4.64 11.32 -9.31
C THR A 182 -4.72 9.82 -9.63
N ILE A 183 -5.92 9.27 -9.63
CA ILE A 183 -6.20 7.90 -10.06
C ILE A 183 -5.72 7.64 -11.49
N PHE A 184 -5.88 8.60 -12.39
CA PHE A 184 -5.40 8.51 -13.78
C PHE A 184 -3.87 8.39 -13.83
N GLN A 185 -3.15 9.25 -13.10
CA GLN A 185 -1.70 9.21 -13.03
C GLN A 185 -1.22 7.90 -12.40
N HIS A 186 -1.90 7.42 -11.37
CA HIS A 186 -1.57 6.15 -10.72
C HIS A 186 -1.68 4.97 -11.70
N PHE A 187 -2.79 4.85 -12.43
CA PHE A 187 -2.96 3.76 -13.38
C PHE A 187 -1.94 3.85 -14.53
N HIS A 188 -1.70 5.04 -15.05
CA HIS A 188 -0.71 5.26 -16.11
C HIS A 188 0.70 4.83 -15.68
N LEU A 189 1.16 5.27 -14.51
CA LEU A 189 2.51 5.00 -14.01
C LEU A 189 2.70 3.56 -13.51
N SER A 190 1.66 2.97 -12.91
CA SER A 190 1.77 1.64 -12.30
C SER A 190 1.55 0.52 -13.31
N PHE A 191 0.62 0.72 -14.26
CA PHE A 191 0.21 -0.32 -15.21
C PHE A 191 0.61 -0.02 -16.66
N HIS A 192 1.30 1.11 -16.91
CA HIS A 192 1.84 1.48 -18.23
C HIS A 192 0.79 1.56 -19.34
N VAL A 193 -0.44 1.98 -18.98
CA VAL A 193 -1.54 2.20 -19.93
C VAL A 193 -1.70 3.69 -20.25
N PRO A 194 -2.08 4.09 -21.49
CA PRO A 194 -2.30 5.49 -21.83
C PRO A 194 -3.34 6.16 -20.93
N LEU A 195 -3.17 7.46 -20.66
CA LEU A 195 -4.15 8.25 -19.94
C LEU A 195 -5.48 8.25 -20.70
N ALA A 196 -6.55 7.83 -20.03
CA ALA A 196 -7.91 7.75 -20.54
C ALA A 196 -8.88 7.73 -19.34
N SER A 197 -10.18 7.50 -19.57
CA SER A 197 -11.09 7.20 -18.44
C SER A 197 -10.65 5.94 -17.69
N ILE A 198 -10.95 5.85 -16.40
CA ILE A 198 -10.55 4.69 -15.58
C ILE A 198 -11.14 3.39 -16.11
N SER A 199 -12.33 3.44 -16.71
CA SER A 199 -12.88 2.28 -17.41
C SER A 199 -12.01 1.87 -18.58
N GLN A 200 -11.65 2.78 -19.49
CA GLN A 200 -10.78 2.48 -20.64
C GLN A 200 -9.40 1.97 -20.24
N MET A 201 -8.79 2.57 -19.21
CA MET A 201 -7.50 2.12 -18.69
C MET A 201 -7.57 0.68 -18.17
N ASN A 202 -8.65 0.33 -17.46
CA ASN A 202 -8.88 -1.04 -16.98
C ASN A 202 -9.21 -2.03 -18.11
N GLN A 203 -9.94 -1.61 -19.15
CA GLN A 203 -10.17 -2.44 -20.33
C GLN A 203 -8.85 -2.74 -21.06
N ALA A 204 -7.99 -1.72 -21.26
CA ALA A 204 -6.67 -1.92 -21.87
C ALA A 204 -5.79 -2.87 -21.05
N MET A 205 -5.84 -2.80 -19.72
CA MET A 205 -5.15 -3.76 -18.85
C MET A 205 -5.70 -5.19 -19.01
N HIS A 206 -7.02 -5.34 -19.14
CA HIS A 206 -7.66 -6.63 -19.35
C HIS A 206 -7.27 -7.24 -20.70
N GLU A 207 -7.35 -6.45 -21.78
CA GLU A 207 -6.96 -6.85 -23.14
C GLU A 207 -5.48 -7.26 -23.23
N ALA A 208 -4.60 -6.59 -22.47
CA ALA A 208 -3.19 -6.94 -22.34
C ALA A 208 -2.93 -8.17 -21.45
N GLY A 209 -3.96 -8.77 -20.84
CA GLY A 209 -3.83 -9.91 -19.93
C GLY A 209 -3.31 -9.57 -18.52
N ASN A 210 -3.25 -8.28 -18.17
CA ASN A 210 -2.67 -7.77 -16.92
C ASN A 210 -3.72 -7.45 -15.84
N GLY A 211 -5.02 -7.57 -16.16
CA GLY A 211 -6.13 -7.10 -15.33
C GLY A 211 -6.47 -7.93 -14.08
N GLY A 212 -5.82 -9.07 -13.85
CA GLY A 212 -6.07 -9.94 -12.70
C GLY A 212 -7.52 -10.46 -12.58
N GLN A 213 -7.75 -11.31 -11.58
CA GLN A 213 -9.07 -11.78 -11.19
C GLN A 213 -9.54 -11.01 -9.95
N GLY A 214 -10.81 -10.66 -9.91
CA GLY A 214 -11.44 -10.10 -8.72
C GLY A 214 -11.63 -11.16 -7.63
N PRO A 215 -11.90 -10.74 -6.38
CA PRO A 215 -12.18 -11.67 -5.28
C PRO A 215 -13.48 -12.45 -5.52
N THR A 216 -13.55 -13.66 -4.98
CA THR A 216 -14.72 -14.56 -5.05
C THR A 216 -15.45 -14.68 -3.72
N THR A 217 -15.18 -13.78 -2.77
CA THR A 217 -15.80 -13.70 -1.44
C THR A 217 -15.65 -12.29 -0.87
N ALA A 218 -16.60 -11.87 -0.02
CA ALA A 218 -16.51 -10.64 0.76
C ALA A 218 -15.43 -10.71 1.85
N ASP A 219 -15.05 -11.93 2.29
CA ASP A 219 -13.92 -12.18 3.20
C ASP A 219 -12.58 -12.05 2.44
N SER A 220 -12.37 -10.87 1.85
CA SER A 220 -11.20 -10.56 1.04
C SER A 220 -10.55 -9.26 1.50
N ARG A 221 -9.29 -9.11 1.13
CA ARG A 221 -8.50 -7.89 1.38
C ARG A 221 -9.08 -6.62 0.72
N TYR A 222 -10.10 -6.75 -0.13
CA TYR A 222 -10.77 -5.60 -0.73
C TYR A 222 -11.80 -4.97 0.21
N VAL A 223 -12.24 -5.74 1.21
CA VAL A 223 -13.26 -5.34 2.19
C VAL A 223 -12.65 -5.23 3.59
N LEU A 224 -11.68 -6.10 3.92
CA LEU A 224 -11.08 -6.18 5.25
C LEU A 224 -9.88 -5.24 5.48
N GLU A 225 -9.39 -4.56 4.44
CA GLU A 225 -8.27 -3.59 4.48
C GLU A 225 -8.67 -2.27 3.80
#